data_AF-A0A251R106-F1
#
_entry.id   AF-A0A251R106-F1
#
_cell.length_a   1.000
_cell.length_b   1.000
_cell.length_c   1.000
_cell.angle_alpha   90.00
_cell.angle_beta   90.00
_cell.angle_gamma   90.00
#
_symmetry.space_group_name_H-M   'P 1'
#
loop_
_entity.id
_entity.type
_entity.pdbx_description
1 polymer ?
#
loop_
_entity_poly.entity_id
_entity_poly.type
_entity_poly.pdbx_seq_one_letter_code
_entity_poly.pdbx_strand_id
1 'polypeptide(L)'
;MKLLWVLGFMGMVLCRRTDGFADVNGTKEEDLHYTESNVYGYGPNGYGVFSRPLMVGLTLINGAAAKGAVCLDGTLPGFHIHRGYGSGANSWLIQLEGGGWCDTIRNCVYRKKTRRGSSAYMEKQIPFAGILSNKAGENPDFYNWNRVKVRYCDGASFGGDSQNEAAQLYFRGQRIWEAAMADLMSKGMRYANQALLSGCSAGGVATVLHCDEFRAMFRGTTRVKCLSDAGLFLDVIDVSGRRTLRNMFRRVVSLQGAYKSLPWSCTNRLNPTLCFFPQHLIASVKTPLFLVNAAYDTWQIQASLASPTADPNGLWHECTKNHARCAAWQMNFLQGDLTSFVSVFMLCVPNDD
;
A
#
# COMPACT_ATOMS: atom_id res chain seq x y z
N MET A 1 -46.70 35.81 -20.05
CA MET A 1 -45.39 35.34 -20.57
C MET A 1 -44.44 35.20 -19.40
N LYS A 2 -44.01 33.97 -19.08
CA LYS A 2 -42.98 33.67 -18.08
C LYS A 2 -41.62 33.82 -18.75
N LEU A 3 -40.75 34.69 -18.24
CA LEU A 3 -39.33 34.70 -18.60
C LEU A 3 -38.54 34.12 -17.42
N LEU A 4 -37.91 32.98 -17.66
CA LEU A 4 -37.00 32.27 -16.76
C LEU A 4 -35.69 33.05 -16.64
N TRP A 5 -35.26 33.30 -15.40
CA TRP A 5 -33.88 33.71 -15.09
C TRP A 5 -33.05 32.46 -14.81
N VAL A 6 -32.05 32.21 -15.65
CA VAL A 6 -31.01 31.21 -15.41
C VAL A 6 -29.87 31.93 -14.68
N LEU A 7 -29.71 31.67 -13.38
CA LEU A 7 -28.53 32.08 -12.62
C LEU A 7 -27.49 30.95 -12.69
N GLY A 8 -26.41 31.20 -13.45
CA GLY A 8 -25.22 30.35 -13.46
C GLY A 8 -24.39 30.59 -12.20
N PHE A 9 -24.20 29.56 -11.39
CA PHE A 9 -23.33 29.58 -10.21
C PHE A 9 -21.90 29.21 -10.63
N MET A 10 -20.99 30.19 -10.74
CA MET A 10 -19.55 29.90 -10.79
C MET A 10 -19.04 29.70 -9.36
N GLY A 11 -18.87 28.44 -8.96
CA GLY A 11 -18.22 28.10 -7.69
C GLY A 11 -16.71 28.33 -7.77
N MET A 12 -16.20 29.26 -6.96
CA MET A 12 -14.76 29.42 -6.73
C MET A 12 -14.20 28.20 -6.00
N VAL A 13 -13.36 27.41 -6.67
CA VAL A 13 -12.56 26.36 -6.05
C VAL A 13 -11.36 27.02 -5.36
N LEU A 14 -11.40 27.11 -4.03
CA LEU A 14 -10.24 27.51 -3.22
C LEU A 14 -9.27 26.32 -3.11
N CYS A 15 -8.32 26.22 -4.04
CA CYS A 15 -7.15 25.36 -3.86
C CYS A 15 -6.23 25.95 -2.78
N ARG A 16 -6.14 25.30 -1.61
CA ARG A 16 -5.08 25.60 -0.63
C ARG A 16 -3.74 25.09 -1.17
N ARG A 17 -2.82 26.02 -1.40
CA ARG A 17 -1.41 25.76 -1.72
C ARG A 17 -0.74 25.17 -0.47
N THR A 18 -0.19 23.96 -0.58
CA THR A 18 0.69 23.39 0.45
C THR A 18 2.13 23.68 0.04
N ASP A 19 2.87 24.37 0.90
CA ASP A 19 4.28 24.72 0.67
C ASP A 19 5.15 23.45 0.69
N GLY A 20 6.11 23.38 -0.25
CA GLY A 20 7.01 22.25 -0.44
C GLY A 20 8.04 22.11 0.69
N PHE A 21 8.41 20.87 0.99
CA PHE A 21 9.44 20.54 1.98
C PHE A 21 10.86 20.76 1.43
N ALA A 22 11.75 21.23 2.32
CA ALA A 22 13.15 21.58 2.07
C ALA A 22 14.08 20.34 1.95
N ASP A 23 15.28 20.61 1.43
CA ASP A 23 16.25 19.69 0.82
C ASP A 23 16.61 18.42 1.63
N VAL A 24 16.54 17.25 0.98
CA VAL A 24 17.05 15.96 1.48
C VAL A 24 18.06 15.39 0.49
N ASN A 25 19.20 14.94 1.02
CA ASN A 25 20.39 14.53 0.28
C ASN A 25 20.35 13.02 -0.01
N GLY A 26 19.83 12.62 -1.18
CA GLY A 26 19.46 11.23 -1.50
C GLY A 26 20.60 10.31 -1.95
N THR A 27 21.62 10.07 -1.12
CA THR A 27 22.72 9.14 -1.45
C THR A 27 22.81 7.89 -0.58
N LYS A 28 21.93 7.74 0.43
CA LYS A 28 21.87 6.54 1.27
C LYS A 28 20.48 5.94 1.24
N GLU A 29 20.40 4.63 1.00
CA GLU A 29 19.16 3.82 1.05
C GLU A 29 18.51 3.87 2.46
N GLU A 30 19.29 4.26 3.46
CA GLU A 30 18.83 4.58 4.83
C GLU A 30 17.94 5.84 4.89
N ASP A 31 18.02 6.79 3.95
CA ASP A 31 17.23 8.03 3.97
C ASP A 31 15.84 7.89 3.32
N LEU A 32 15.55 6.74 2.68
CA LEU A 32 14.18 6.35 2.30
C LEU A 32 13.40 5.74 3.47
N HIS A 33 14.01 5.62 4.65
CA HIS A 33 13.29 5.42 5.90
C HIS A 33 12.59 6.72 6.32
N TYR A 34 11.50 7.05 5.62
CA TYR A 34 10.40 7.74 6.28
C TYR A 34 9.89 6.79 7.38
N THR A 35 10.43 6.94 8.58
CA THR A 35 9.77 6.41 9.75
C THR A 35 8.38 7.06 9.80
N GLU A 36 7.34 6.26 10.01
CA GLU A 36 5.97 6.74 10.20
C GLU A 36 5.85 7.75 11.35
N SER A 37 6.91 7.93 12.14
CA SER A 37 7.07 8.98 13.14
C SER A 37 7.23 10.39 12.55
N ASN A 38 7.81 10.56 11.36
CA ASN A 38 8.17 11.88 10.84
C ASN A 38 7.07 12.53 9.98
N VAL A 39 6.09 11.75 9.52
CA VAL A 39 4.92 12.26 8.80
C VAL A 39 3.94 12.99 9.74
N TYR A 40 4.08 12.80 11.06
CA TYR A 40 3.12 13.32 12.06
C TYR A 40 3.78 14.01 13.27
N GLY A 41 4.77 14.87 12.99
CA GLY A 41 4.99 16.10 13.78
C GLY A 41 6.25 16.18 14.64
N TYR A 42 7.17 17.07 14.24
CA TYR A 42 7.86 18.00 15.14
C TYR A 42 8.06 19.32 14.38
N GLY A 43 7.05 20.20 14.45
CA GLY A 43 7.20 21.59 14.02
C GLY A 43 7.92 22.40 15.11
N PRO A 44 8.76 23.39 14.78
CA PRO A 44 9.60 24.10 15.76
C PRO A 44 8.81 24.99 16.73
N ASN A 45 7.54 25.28 16.44
CA ASN A 45 6.76 26.28 17.16
C ASN A 45 5.57 25.61 17.85
N GLY A 46 5.77 25.24 19.11
CA GLY A 46 4.79 24.54 19.92
C GLY A 46 3.52 25.34 20.15
N TYR A 47 2.43 24.95 19.47
CA TYR A 47 1.05 25.11 19.92
C TYR A 47 0.19 24.00 19.28
N GLY A 48 -0.21 23.02 20.08
CA GLY A 48 -1.11 21.94 19.68
C GLY A 48 -1.00 20.77 20.65
N VAL A 49 -2.11 20.31 21.20
CA VAL A 49 -2.17 19.28 22.25
C VAL A 49 -1.53 17.96 21.77
N PHE A 50 -0.27 17.73 22.15
CA PHE A 50 0.49 16.51 21.87
C PHE A 50 -0.02 15.34 22.71
N SER A 51 -1.19 14.81 22.38
CA SER A 51 -1.60 13.51 22.91
C SER A 51 -0.73 12.44 22.24
N ARG A 52 0.11 11.77 23.04
CA ARG A 52 1.01 10.72 22.56
C ARG A 52 0.21 9.66 21.78
N PRO A 53 0.72 9.15 20.64
CA PRO A 53 0.05 8.10 19.90
C PRO A 53 -0.04 6.84 20.76
N LEU A 54 -1.07 6.04 20.50
CA LEU A 54 -1.22 4.73 21.14
C LEU A 54 -0.10 3.81 20.63
N MET A 55 0.77 3.34 21.53
CA MET A 55 1.80 2.36 21.21
C MET A 55 1.22 0.94 21.31
N VAL A 56 1.31 0.16 20.24
CA VAL A 56 0.73 -1.19 20.17
C VAL A 56 1.83 -2.23 20.00
N GLY A 57 1.80 -3.26 20.84
CA GLY A 57 2.80 -4.33 20.85
C GLY A 57 2.73 -5.29 19.66
N LEU A 58 3.88 -5.81 19.25
CA LEU A 58 4.00 -6.85 18.23
C LEU A 58 3.52 -8.19 18.80
N THR A 59 2.60 -8.83 18.08
CA THR A 59 2.16 -10.20 18.32
C THR A 59 2.65 -11.07 17.18
N LEU A 60 3.49 -12.06 17.48
CA LEU A 60 3.90 -13.08 16.51
C LEU A 60 2.78 -14.11 16.33
N ILE A 61 2.61 -14.59 15.10
CA ILE A 61 1.58 -15.59 14.77
C ILE A 61 2.14 -16.96 15.13
N ASN A 62 1.89 -17.40 16.35
CA ASN A 62 2.30 -18.72 16.83
C ASN A 62 1.63 -19.82 15.97
N GLY A 63 2.43 -20.79 15.51
CA GLY A 63 1.97 -21.86 14.61
C GLY A 63 2.01 -21.50 13.11
N ALA A 64 2.38 -20.27 12.73
CA ALA A 64 2.54 -19.89 11.32
C ALA A 64 3.61 -20.75 10.60
N ALA A 65 4.73 -21.05 11.27
CA ALA A 65 5.78 -21.90 10.71
C ALA A 65 5.29 -23.31 10.34
N ALA A 66 4.35 -23.90 11.12
CA ALA A 66 3.77 -25.21 10.82
C ALA A 66 2.93 -25.19 9.52
N LYS A 67 2.47 -24.02 9.08
CA LYS A 67 1.80 -23.79 7.80
C LYS A 67 2.77 -23.32 6.69
N GLY A 68 4.07 -23.27 6.99
CA GLY A 68 5.09 -22.73 6.09
C GLY A 68 5.04 -21.20 5.94
N ALA A 69 4.30 -20.49 6.81
CA ALA A 69 4.21 -19.04 6.80
C ALA A 69 5.33 -18.44 7.66
N VAL A 70 6.38 -17.98 7.01
CA VAL A 70 7.59 -17.39 7.62
C VAL A 70 8.06 -16.19 6.80
N CYS A 71 8.71 -15.22 7.44
CA CYS A 71 9.34 -14.08 6.78
C CYS A 71 10.51 -14.53 5.87
N LEU A 72 11.08 -13.60 5.10
CA LEU A 72 12.20 -13.88 4.17
C LEU A 72 13.37 -14.64 4.80
N ASP A 73 13.65 -14.43 6.09
CA ASP A 73 14.71 -15.11 6.84
C ASP A 73 14.30 -16.39 7.57
N GLY A 74 13.01 -16.76 7.54
CA GLY A 74 12.47 -17.92 8.25
C GLY A 74 11.86 -17.61 9.63
N THR A 75 11.92 -16.36 10.11
CA THR A 75 11.27 -15.97 11.37
C THR A 75 9.74 -15.93 11.24
N LEU A 76 9.03 -15.99 12.37
CA LEU A 76 7.56 -15.94 12.36
C LEU A 76 7.06 -14.56 11.90
N PRO A 77 5.99 -14.50 11.09
CA PRO A 77 5.29 -13.25 10.81
C PRO A 77 4.53 -12.76 12.05
N GLY A 78 4.10 -11.50 12.01
CA GLY A 78 3.38 -10.87 13.12
C GLY A 78 2.51 -9.69 12.72
N PHE A 79 1.71 -9.25 13.67
CA PHE A 79 0.87 -8.06 13.54
C PHE A 79 0.79 -7.31 14.87
N HIS A 80 0.33 -6.07 14.82
CA HIS A 80 -0.05 -5.29 15.99
C HIS A 80 -1.57 -5.22 16.04
N ILE A 81 -2.17 -5.41 17.21
CA ILE A 81 -3.64 -5.40 17.37
C ILE A 81 -4.03 -4.54 18.56
N HIS A 82 -4.98 -3.63 18.35
CA HIS A 82 -5.67 -2.90 19.40
C HIS A 82 -7.17 -3.18 19.31
N ARG A 83 -7.78 -3.56 20.43
CA ARG A 83 -9.17 -4.02 20.47
C ARG A 83 -10.16 -2.87 20.37
N GLY A 84 -11.26 -3.14 19.66
CA GLY A 84 -12.39 -2.22 19.56
C GLY A 84 -13.24 -2.22 20.82
N TYR A 85 -14.12 -1.23 20.92
CA TYR A 85 -15.04 -1.06 22.04
C TYR A 85 -16.35 -0.41 21.61
N GLY A 86 -17.38 -0.51 22.46
CA GLY A 86 -18.70 0.05 22.19
C GLY A 86 -19.29 -0.46 20.86
N SER A 87 -19.84 0.44 20.06
CA SER A 87 -20.42 0.12 18.74
C SER A 87 -19.41 -0.45 17.73
N GLY A 88 -18.11 -0.18 17.89
CA GLY A 88 -17.04 -0.68 17.03
C GLY A 88 -16.44 -2.01 17.47
N ALA A 89 -16.86 -2.57 18.60
CA ALA A 89 -16.27 -3.80 19.17
C ALA A 89 -16.36 -5.02 18.23
N ASN A 90 -17.34 -5.05 17.33
CA ASN A 90 -17.51 -6.10 16.33
C ASN A 90 -17.23 -5.62 14.89
N SER A 91 -16.42 -4.58 14.75
CA SER A 91 -15.94 -4.07 13.46
C SER A 91 -14.42 -4.16 13.41
N TRP A 92 -13.86 -4.41 12.23
CA TRP A 92 -12.45 -4.73 12.05
C TRP A 92 -11.82 -3.91 10.93
N LEU A 93 -10.68 -3.29 11.21
CA LEU A 93 -9.81 -2.62 10.24
C LEU A 93 -8.46 -3.35 10.23
N ILE A 94 -8.14 -3.95 9.09
CA ILE A 94 -6.89 -4.65 8.85
C ILE A 94 -6.04 -3.80 7.91
N GLN A 95 -4.94 -3.24 8.41
CA GLN A 95 -3.99 -2.45 7.63
C GLN A 95 -2.77 -3.30 7.26
N LEU A 96 -2.53 -3.51 5.97
CA LEU A 96 -1.35 -4.16 5.44
C LEU A 96 -0.21 -3.14 5.32
N GLU A 97 0.91 -3.42 5.97
CA GLU A 97 2.09 -2.56 5.91
C GLU A 97 2.70 -2.56 4.48
N GLY A 98 3.05 -1.38 3.96
CA GLY A 98 3.78 -1.23 2.68
C GLY A 98 5.27 -1.41 2.83
N GLY A 99 6.09 -0.98 1.87
CA GLY A 99 7.56 -0.95 2.03
C GLY A 99 8.37 -1.55 0.89
N GLY A 100 7.93 -1.32 -0.35
CA GLY A 100 8.62 -1.76 -1.56
C GLY A 100 8.71 -3.28 -1.73
N TRP A 101 9.61 -3.72 -2.61
CA TRP A 101 9.78 -5.13 -2.97
C TRP A 101 11.25 -5.50 -3.02
N CYS A 102 11.53 -6.79 -3.05
CA CYS A 102 12.83 -7.28 -3.48
C CYS A 102 12.63 -8.17 -4.72
N ASP A 103 13.43 -7.96 -5.74
CA ASP A 103 13.22 -8.51 -7.08
C ASP A 103 14.48 -9.19 -7.63
N THR A 104 15.53 -9.33 -6.81
CA THR A 104 16.73 -10.10 -7.11
C THR A 104 17.15 -10.88 -5.88
N ILE A 105 17.89 -11.98 -6.04
CA ILE A 105 18.43 -12.71 -4.88
C ILE A 105 19.28 -11.77 -4.01
N ARG A 106 20.09 -10.91 -4.61
CA ARG A 106 20.97 -9.97 -3.88
C ARG A 106 20.17 -9.02 -2.99
N ASN A 107 19.18 -8.32 -3.52
CA ASN A 107 18.41 -7.37 -2.69
C ASN A 107 17.47 -8.07 -1.71
N CYS A 108 16.97 -9.28 -2.02
CA CYS A 108 16.22 -10.07 -1.04
C CYS A 108 17.11 -10.55 0.12
N VAL A 109 18.37 -10.94 -0.14
CA VAL A 109 19.35 -11.28 0.91
C VAL A 109 19.67 -10.07 1.79
N TYR A 110 19.75 -8.87 1.22
CA TYR A 110 19.89 -7.65 2.03
C TYR A 110 18.63 -7.40 2.86
N ARG A 111 17.46 -7.46 2.22
CA ARG A 111 16.16 -7.21 2.85
C ARG A 111 15.84 -8.14 4.02
N LYS A 112 16.23 -9.42 3.96
CA LYS A 112 15.99 -10.38 5.04
C LYS A 112 16.68 -10.02 6.36
N LYS A 113 17.68 -9.14 6.33
CA LYS A 113 18.39 -8.61 7.51
C LYS A 113 17.77 -7.32 8.07
N THR A 114 16.52 -7.02 7.72
CA THR A 114 15.83 -5.78 8.11
C THR A 114 14.44 -6.10 8.67
N ARG A 115 13.76 -5.10 9.25
CA ARG A 115 12.36 -5.20 9.70
C ARG A 115 11.38 -5.62 8.60
N ARG A 116 11.80 -5.52 7.33
CA ARG A 116 11.03 -5.82 6.12
C ARG A 116 11.26 -7.23 5.55
N GLY A 117 12.06 -8.03 6.24
CA GLY A 117 12.28 -9.43 5.89
C GLY A 117 12.43 -10.36 7.08
N SER A 118 12.33 -9.84 8.30
CA SER A 118 12.51 -10.61 9.52
C SER A 118 11.85 -9.93 10.72
N SER A 119 11.13 -10.72 11.51
CA SER A 119 10.53 -10.23 12.76
C SER A 119 11.53 -10.06 13.91
N ALA A 120 12.76 -10.56 13.76
CA ALA A 120 13.84 -10.29 14.70
C ALA A 120 14.17 -8.78 14.74
N TYR A 121 14.05 -8.10 13.60
CA TYR A 121 14.33 -6.67 13.45
C TYR A 121 13.09 -5.78 13.51
N MET A 122 11.89 -6.35 13.69
CA MET A 122 10.67 -5.56 13.85
C MET A 122 10.65 -4.83 15.19
N GLU A 123 10.17 -3.59 15.15
CA GLU A 123 9.87 -2.79 16.33
C GLU A 123 8.88 -3.55 17.23
N LYS A 124 9.21 -3.65 18.51
CA LYS A 124 8.38 -4.38 19.48
C LYS A 124 7.06 -3.65 19.78
N GLN A 125 7.03 -2.34 19.57
CA GLN A 125 5.83 -1.53 19.58
C GLN A 125 5.89 -0.51 18.45
N ILE A 126 4.73 -0.17 17.88
CA ILE A 126 4.60 0.90 16.88
C ILE A 126 3.46 1.85 17.26
N PRO A 127 3.55 3.14 16.88
CA PRO A 127 2.45 4.07 17.07
C PRO A 127 1.30 3.75 16.12
N PHE A 128 0.08 3.70 16.65
CA PHE A 128 -1.14 3.71 15.86
C PHE A 128 -1.60 5.16 15.68
N ALA A 129 -1.58 5.63 14.44
CA ALA A 129 -1.92 6.99 14.02
C ALA A 129 -2.80 6.95 12.75
N GLY A 130 -3.33 8.12 12.34
CA GLY A 130 -4.21 8.23 11.17
C GLY A 130 -5.41 7.28 11.27
N ILE A 131 -5.66 6.48 10.21
CA ILE A 131 -6.76 5.51 10.17
C ILE A 131 -6.67 4.42 11.27
N LEU A 132 -5.51 4.23 11.89
CA LEU A 132 -5.34 3.32 13.04
C LEU A 132 -5.43 4.03 14.39
N SER A 133 -5.51 5.36 14.44
CA SER A 133 -5.57 6.13 15.70
C SER A 133 -6.80 5.77 16.53
N ASN A 134 -6.66 5.79 17.87
CA ASN A 134 -7.77 5.59 18.81
C ASN A 134 -8.49 6.88 19.19
N LYS A 135 -8.12 8.00 18.56
CA LYS A 135 -8.71 9.31 18.84
C LYS A 135 -9.73 9.64 17.77
N ALA A 136 -10.97 9.89 18.17
CA ALA A 136 -12.04 10.27 17.24
C ALA A 136 -11.72 11.55 16.44
N GLY A 137 -10.93 12.47 17.00
CA GLY A 137 -10.50 13.68 16.26
C GLY A 137 -9.51 13.42 15.13
N GLU A 138 -8.79 12.29 15.16
CA GLU A 138 -7.86 11.88 14.08
C GLU A 138 -8.47 10.79 13.18
N ASN A 139 -9.34 9.96 13.75
CA ASN A 139 -9.96 8.80 13.10
C ASN A 139 -11.46 8.74 13.43
N PRO A 140 -12.27 9.64 12.86
CA PRO A 140 -13.68 9.78 13.24
C PRO A 140 -14.49 8.50 12.98
N ASP A 141 -14.13 7.74 11.95
CA ASP A 141 -14.91 6.59 11.50
C ASP A 141 -14.55 5.27 12.19
N PHE A 142 -13.25 5.06 12.48
CA PHE A 142 -12.75 3.75 12.90
C PHE A 142 -12.06 3.73 14.27
N TYR A 143 -12.03 4.85 15.02
CA TYR A 143 -11.28 4.94 16.28
C TYR A 143 -11.66 3.90 17.34
N ASN A 144 -12.91 3.39 17.32
CA ASN A 144 -13.39 2.39 18.25
C ASN A 144 -13.48 0.97 17.66
N TRP A 145 -12.98 0.75 16.44
CA TRP A 145 -12.91 -0.58 15.80
C TRP A 145 -11.74 -1.40 16.35
N ASN A 146 -11.79 -2.73 16.15
CA ASN A 146 -10.59 -3.56 16.23
C ASN A 146 -9.65 -3.12 15.10
N ARG A 147 -8.47 -2.64 15.46
CA ARG A 147 -7.51 -2.09 14.51
C ARG A 147 -6.26 -2.94 14.52
N VAL A 148 -5.86 -3.39 13.35
CA VAL A 148 -4.76 -4.34 13.17
C VAL A 148 -3.80 -3.78 12.14
N LYS A 149 -2.50 -3.91 12.39
CA LYS A 149 -1.45 -3.68 11.40
C LYS A 149 -0.66 -4.95 11.18
N VAL A 150 -0.84 -5.58 10.02
CA VAL A 150 -0.09 -6.79 9.63
C VAL A 150 1.28 -6.36 9.11
N ARG A 151 2.34 -6.89 9.72
CA ARG A 151 3.71 -6.51 9.39
C ARG A 151 4.16 -7.16 8.09
N TYR A 152 4.82 -6.39 7.25
CA TYR A 152 5.24 -6.83 5.92
C TYR A 152 6.68 -7.32 5.92
N CYS A 153 6.85 -8.61 5.65
CA CYS A 153 8.14 -9.29 5.70
C CYS A 153 8.41 -10.31 4.59
N ASP A 154 7.59 -10.34 3.53
CA ASP A 154 7.73 -11.28 2.41
C ASP A 154 8.38 -10.66 1.16
N GLY A 155 8.20 -9.36 0.93
CA GLY A 155 8.83 -8.67 -0.22
C GLY A 155 8.09 -8.80 -1.56
N ALA A 156 6.88 -9.35 -1.60
CA ALA A 156 6.03 -9.50 -2.79
C ALA A 156 4.57 -9.10 -2.55
N SER A 157 4.31 -8.06 -1.74
CA SER A 157 2.93 -7.61 -1.44
C SER A 157 2.02 -8.75 -0.97
N PHE A 158 2.52 -9.63 -0.09
CA PHE A 158 1.78 -10.80 0.38
C PHE A 158 1.39 -11.81 -0.72
N GLY A 159 2.00 -11.75 -1.91
CA GLY A 159 1.65 -12.63 -3.04
C GLY A 159 2.56 -13.84 -3.25
N GLY A 160 3.79 -13.84 -2.74
CA GLY A 160 4.78 -14.88 -3.05
C GLY A 160 4.47 -16.27 -2.44
N ASP A 161 4.75 -17.35 -3.17
CA ASP A 161 4.86 -18.72 -2.63
C ASP A 161 5.93 -19.56 -3.36
N SER A 162 7.19 -19.29 -3.01
CA SER A 162 8.36 -20.04 -3.43
C SER A 162 9.47 -19.95 -2.37
N GLN A 163 10.67 -20.44 -2.70
CA GLN A 163 11.86 -20.25 -1.88
C GLN A 163 13.11 -20.28 -2.76
N ASN A 164 14.23 -19.83 -2.20
CA ASN A 164 15.55 -20.06 -2.75
C ASN A 164 16.43 -20.65 -1.64
N GLU A 165 16.71 -21.94 -1.74
CA GLU A 165 17.43 -22.71 -0.72
C GLU A 165 18.88 -22.25 -0.61
N ALA A 166 19.55 -22.03 -1.74
CA ALA A 166 20.94 -21.60 -1.79
C ALA A 166 21.17 -20.25 -1.07
N ALA A 167 20.23 -19.31 -1.22
CA ALA A 167 20.27 -18.02 -0.56
C ALA A 167 19.56 -17.99 0.81
N GLN A 168 18.99 -19.12 1.24
CA GLN A 168 18.15 -19.25 2.43
C GLN A 168 17.09 -18.15 2.49
N LEU A 169 16.29 -18.04 1.43
CA LEU A 169 15.20 -17.09 1.29
C LEU A 169 13.86 -17.82 1.21
N TYR A 170 12.90 -17.36 2.01
CA TYR A 170 11.53 -17.88 2.03
C TYR A 170 10.57 -16.83 1.46
N PHE A 171 10.04 -17.07 0.27
CA PHE A 171 9.08 -16.17 -0.37
C PHE A 171 7.66 -16.66 -0.05
N ARG A 172 7.15 -16.30 1.14
CA ARG A 172 5.91 -16.87 1.72
C ARG A 172 4.78 -15.86 1.92
N GLY A 173 4.73 -14.81 1.10
CA GLY A 173 3.72 -13.76 1.19
C GLY A 173 2.29 -14.30 1.30
N GLN A 174 1.90 -15.20 0.41
CA GLN A 174 0.53 -15.76 0.39
C GLN A 174 0.22 -16.52 1.68
N ARG A 175 1.19 -17.32 2.15
CA ARG A 175 1.04 -18.09 3.37
C ARG A 175 1.00 -17.20 4.61
N ILE A 176 1.77 -16.11 4.62
CA ILE A 176 1.72 -15.11 5.69
C ILE A 176 0.34 -14.46 5.74
N TRP A 177 -0.21 -14.06 4.59
CA TRP A 177 -1.57 -13.54 4.47
C TRP A 177 -2.60 -14.50 5.05
N GLU A 178 -2.60 -15.76 4.60
CA GLU A 178 -3.53 -16.79 5.06
C GLU A 178 -3.39 -17.06 6.57
N ALA A 179 -2.17 -17.16 7.08
CA ALA A 179 -1.90 -17.38 8.50
C ALA A 179 -2.37 -16.20 9.35
N ALA A 180 -2.12 -14.97 8.92
CA ALA A 180 -2.56 -13.76 9.61
C ALA A 180 -4.08 -13.66 9.64
N MET A 181 -4.74 -13.85 8.50
CA MET A 181 -6.21 -13.78 8.44
C MET A 181 -6.84 -14.89 9.26
N ALA A 182 -6.34 -16.12 9.20
CA ALA A 182 -6.84 -17.23 10.00
C ALA A 182 -6.69 -16.99 11.51
N ASP A 183 -5.55 -16.45 11.95
CA ASP A 183 -5.34 -16.12 13.36
C ASP A 183 -6.28 -15.00 13.83
N LEU A 184 -6.46 -13.94 13.03
CA LEU A 184 -7.41 -12.86 13.33
C LEU A 184 -8.88 -13.34 13.33
N MET A 185 -9.23 -14.24 12.41
CA MET A 185 -10.54 -14.91 12.37
C MET A 185 -10.80 -15.70 13.66
N SER A 186 -9.78 -16.38 14.20
CA SER A 186 -9.89 -17.08 15.49
C SER A 186 -10.04 -16.11 16.67
N LYS A 187 -9.52 -14.89 16.55
CA LYS A 187 -9.57 -13.83 17.56
C LYS A 187 -10.86 -13.00 17.54
N GLY A 188 -11.89 -13.46 16.83
CA GLY A 188 -13.22 -12.87 16.79
C GLY A 188 -13.58 -12.18 15.48
N MET A 189 -12.63 -12.01 14.53
CA MET A 189 -12.92 -11.36 13.25
C MET A 189 -13.99 -12.10 12.44
N ARG A 190 -14.12 -13.42 12.61
CA ARG A 190 -15.16 -14.23 11.94
C ARG A 190 -16.60 -13.79 12.24
N TYR A 191 -16.82 -13.07 13.34
CA TYR A 191 -18.13 -12.61 13.76
C TYR A 191 -18.39 -11.15 13.36
N ALA A 192 -17.46 -10.50 12.65
CA ALA A 192 -17.54 -9.09 12.35
C ALA A 192 -18.84 -8.69 11.63
N ASN A 193 -19.41 -7.57 12.06
CA ASN A 193 -20.49 -6.89 11.34
C ASN A 193 -19.93 -6.17 10.12
N GLN A 194 -18.74 -5.57 10.29
CA GLN A 194 -18.05 -4.81 9.27
C GLN A 194 -16.56 -5.14 9.28
N ALA A 195 -15.97 -5.27 8.10
CA ALA A 195 -14.54 -5.49 7.95
C ALA A 195 -13.99 -4.61 6.81
N LEU A 196 -12.91 -3.89 7.09
CA LEU A 196 -12.19 -3.07 6.12
C LEU A 196 -10.78 -3.63 5.97
N LEU A 197 -10.44 -4.10 4.77
CA LEU A 197 -9.06 -4.35 4.40
C LEU A 197 -8.47 -3.06 3.86
N SER A 198 -7.33 -2.65 4.38
CA SER A 198 -6.65 -1.43 3.98
C SER A 198 -5.15 -1.70 3.85
N GLY A 199 -4.44 -0.89 3.10
CA GLY A 199 -2.98 -1.00 2.98
C GLY A 199 -2.39 0.19 2.25
N CYS A 200 -1.12 0.49 2.54
CA CYS A 200 -0.40 1.61 1.93
C CYS A 200 0.74 1.10 1.05
N SER A 201 1.02 1.71 -0.12
CA SER A 201 2.15 1.35 -1.00
C SER A 201 2.08 -0.13 -1.42
N ALA A 202 3.13 -0.92 -1.16
CA ALA A 202 3.11 -2.38 -1.39
C ALA A 202 1.94 -3.09 -0.67
N GLY A 203 1.49 -2.57 0.47
CA GLY A 203 0.31 -3.05 1.18
C GLY A 203 -0.99 -2.62 0.49
N GLY A 204 -1.01 -1.49 -0.23
CA GLY A 204 -2.13 -1.07 -1.07
C GLY A 204 -2.27 -1.99 -2.28
N VAL A 205 -1.15 -2.34 -2.93
CA VAL A 205 -1.13 -3.40 -3.97
C VAL A 205 -1.70 -4.70 -3.40
N ALA A 206 -1.22 -5.15 -2.23
CA ALA A 206 -1.73 -6.34 -1.57
C ALA A 206 -3.23 -6.27 -1.27
N THR A 207 -3.74 -5.10 -0.84
CA THR A 207 -5.18 -4.89 -0.62
C THR A 207 -5.99 -5.16 -1.88
N VAL A 208 -5.53 -4.71 -3.05
CA VAL A 208 -6.22 -5.01 -4.32
C VAL A 208 -6.13 -6.49 -4.67
N LEU A 209 -4.94 -7.09 -4.52
CA LEU A 209 -4.70 -8.51 -4.81
C LEU A 209 -5.61 -9.44 -3.99
N HIS A 210 -5.75 -9.17 -2.69
CA HIS A 210 -6.46 -10.04 -1.76
C HIS A 210 -7.87 -9.56 -1.43
N CYS A 211 -8.40 -8.52 -2.07
CA CYS A 211 -9.68 -7.92 -1.68
C CYS A 211 -10.84 -8.92 -1.73
N ASP A 212 -10.96 -9.66 -2.83
CA ASP A 212 -12.03 -10.65 -3.00
C ASP A 212 -11.78 -11.91 -2.15
N GLU A 213 -10.52 -12.30 -1.92
CA GLU A 213 -10.18 -13.37 -0.97
C GLU A 213 -10.62 -13.00 0.44
N PHE A 214 -10.33 -11.77 0.88
CA PHE A 214 -10.75 -11.26 2.19
C PHE A 214 -12.25 -11.27 2.33
N ARG A 215 -13.00 -10.78 1.31
CA ARG A 215 -14.47 -10.86 1.29
C ARG A 215 -14.99 -12.28 1.41
N ALA A 216 -14.35 -13.24 0.75
CA ALA A 216 -14.78 -14.63 0.75
C ALA A 216 -14.65 -15.33 2.12
N MET A 217 -13.84 -14.77 3.04
CA MET A 217 -13.69 -15.33 4.38
C MET A 217 -14.89 -15.05 5.31
N PHE A 218 -15.79 -14.14 4.92
CA PHE A 218 -16.92 -13.72 5.75
C PHE A 218 -18.27 -14.22 5.21
N ARG A 219 -19.24 -14.32 6.11
CA ARG A 219 -20.64 -14.61 5.78
C ARG A 219 -21.22 -13.51 4.88
N GLY A 220 -22.27 -13.84 4.12
CA GLY A 220 -22.99 -12.90 3.25
C GLY A 220 -23.48 -11.63 3.94
N THR A 221 -23.75 -11.71 5.25
CA THR A 221 -24.26 -10.61 6.08
C THR A 221 -23.20 -9.60 6.54
N THR A 222 -21.91 -9.96 6.49
CA THR A 222 -20.82 -9.05 6.89
C THR A 222 -20.57 -8.04 5.79
N ARG A 223 -20.55 -6.75 6.15
CA ARG A 223 -20.19 -5.68 5.22
C ARG A 223 -18.67 -5.61 5.09
N VAL A 224 -18.14 -6.06 3.97
CA VAL A 224 -16.69 -6.02 3.68
C VAL A 224 -16.41 -4.97 2.61
N LYS A 225 -15.37 -4.16 2.85
CA LYS A 225 -14.83 -3.20 1.89
C LYS A 225 -13.31 -3.26 1.88
N CYS A 226 -12.70 -2.73 0.83
CA CYS A 226 -11.26 -2.59 0.70
C CYS A 226 -10.86 -1.13 0.45
N LEU A 227 -9.71 -0.70 0.94
CA LEU A 227 -9.13 0.61 0.71
C LEU A 227 -7.65 0.46 0.34
N SER A 228 -7.31 0.70 -0.91
CA SER A 228 -5.92 0.75 -1.35
C SER A 228 -5.42 2.19 -1.33
N ASP A 229 -4.48 2.48 -0.44
CA ASP A 229 -3.77 3.75 -0.34
C ASP A 229 -2.39 3.65 -1.00
N ALA A 230 -2.06 4.60 -1.89
CA ALA A 230 -0.82 4.65 -2.67
C ALA A 230 -0.44 3.30 -3.34
N GLY A 231 -1.43 2.48 -3.67
CA GLY A 231 -1.24 1.12 -4.20
C GLY A 231 -1.39 1.06 -5.72
N LEU A 232 -2.02 2.04 -6.35
CA LEU A 232 -2.19 2.08 -7.80
C LEU A 232 -0.90 2.58 -8.46
N PHE A 233 -0.03 1.64 -8.81
CA PHE A 233 1.14 1.91 -9.65
C PHE A 233 0.80 1.73 -11.13
N LEU A 234 1.34 2.61 -11.97
CA LEU A 234 1.15 2.52 -13.41
C LEU A 234 2.26 1.75 -14.12
N ASP A 235 1.87 0.95 -15.10
CA ASP A 235 2.77 0.30 -16.06
C ASP A 235 2.94 1.19 -17.31
N VAL A 236 3.79 2.21 -17.16
CA VAL A 236 4.10 3.20 -18.19
C VAL A 236 5.57 3.14 -18.59
N ILE A 237 5.90 3.90 -19.64
CA ILE A 237 7.27 4.04 -20.13
C ILE A 237 7.96 5.15 -19.31
N ASP A 238 9.17 4.90 -18.85
CA ASP A 238 9.99 5.87 -18.12
C ASP A 238 10.65 6.90 -19.07
N VAL A 239 11.33 7.89 -18.49
CA VAL A 239 11.95 9.00 -19.24
C VAL A 239 13.08 8.56 -20.18
N SER A 240 13.55 7.30 -20.05
CA SER A 240 14.55 6.69 -20.93
C SER A 240 13.93 5.82 -22.03
N GLY A 241 12.60 5.76 -22.13
CA GLY A 241 11.89 4.94 -23.12
C GLY A 241 11.75 3.47 -22.72
N ARG A 242 11.97 3.12 -21.44
CA ARG A 242 11.94 1.72 -20.95
C ARG A 242 10.75 1.47 -20.04
N ARG A 243 10.48 0.21 -19.71
CA ARG A 243 9.44 -0.18 -18.73
C ARG A 243 10.07 -0.65 -17.42
N THR A 244 10.71 0.27 -16.71
CA THR A 244 11.47 -0.04 -15.49
C THR A 244 10.62 -0.76 -14.44
N LEU A 245 9.43 -0.25 -14.10
CA LEU A 245 8.57 -0.90 -13.10
C LEU A 245 8.04 -2.27 -13.56
N ARG A 246 7.64 -2.41 -14.84
CA ARG A 246 7.22 -3.70 -15.40
C ARG A 246 8.33 -4.74 -15.26
N ASN A 247 9.58 -4.35 -15.53
CA ASN A 247 10.72 -5.24 -15.40
C ASN A 247 10.98 -5.64 -13.94
N MET A 248 10.80 -4.71 -13.00
CA MET A 248 10.89 -5.00 -11.56
C MET A 248 9.78 -5.97 -11.13
N PHE A 249 8.51 -5.67 -11.42
CA PHE A 249 7.38 -6.55 -11.08
C PHE A 249 7.47 -7.91 -11.77
N ARG A 250 7.95 -7.98 -13.01
CA ARG A 250 8.22 -9.27 -13.68
C ARG A 250 9.14 -10.13 -12.84
N ARG A 251 10.23 -9.54 -12.33
CA ARG A 251 11.19 -10.25 -11.49
C ARG A 251 10.62 -10.61 -10.12
N VAL A 252 9.84 -9.73 -9.48
CA VAL A 252 9.11 -10.08 -8.24
C VAL A 252 8.22 -11.30 -8.47
N VAL A 253 7.38 -11.25 -9.51
CA VAL A 253 6.43 -12.32 -9.84
C VAL A 253 7.13 -13.64 -10.14
N SER A 254 8.20 -13.62 -10.95
CA SER A 254 8.93 -14.84 -11.32
C SER A 254 9.77 -15.40 -10.18
N LEU A 255 10.52 -14.54 -9.47
CA LEU A 255 11.45 -14.95 -8.42
C LEU A 255 10.71 -15.54 -7.21
N GLN A 256 9.67 -14.84 -6.78
CA GLN A 256 8.93 -15.15 -5.56
C GLN A 256 7.72 -16.07 -5.81
N GLY A 257 7.53 -16.52 -7.06
CA GLY A 257 6.43 -17.40 -7.43
C GLY A 257 5.04 -16.79 -7.24
N ALA A 258 4.92 -15.45 -7.26
CA ALA A 258 3.68 -14.76 -6.93
C ALA A 258 2.55 -15.03 -7.93
N TYR A 259 2.87 -15.47 -9.16
CA TYR A 259 1.89 -15.79 -10.19
C TYR A 259 0.83 -16.82 -9.75
N LYS A 260 1.14 -17.68 -8.76
CA LYS A 260 0.23 -18.69 -8.22
C LYS A 260 -0.91 -18.07 -7.39
N SER A 261 -0.68 -16.90 -6.82
CA SER A 261 -1.56 -16.22 -5.89
C SER A 261 -2.27 -15.02 -6.53
N LEU A 262 -2.00 -14.75 -7.81
CA LEU A 262 -2.65 -13.66 -8.52
C LEU A 262 -4.07 -14.02 -8.92
N PRO A 263 -5.02 -13.06 -8.94
CA PRO A 263 -6.41 -13.31 -9.30
C PRO A 263 -6.55 -14.00 -10.66
N TRP A 264 -7.22 -15.15 -10.67
CA TRP A 264 -7.48 -15.92 -11.89
C TRP A 264 -8.24 -15.11 -12.95
N SER A 265 -9.13 -14.20 -12.52
CA SER A 265 -9.83 -13.25 -13.39
C SER A 265 -8.90 -12.42 -14.27
N CYS A 266 -7.65 -12.24 -13.87
CA CYS A 266 -6.63 -11.56 -14.66
C CYS A 266 -5.68 -12.52 -15.35
N THR A 267 -5.14 -13.52 -14.65
CA THR A 267 -4.08 -14.40 -15.20
C THR A 267 -4.56 -15.31 -16.33
N ASN A 268 -5.87 -15.54 -16.43
CA ASN A 268 -6.52 -16.17 -17.60
C ASN A 268 -6.32 -15.34 -18.88
N ARG A 269 -6.31 -14.01 -18.77
CA ARG A 269 -6.35 -13.08 -19.93
C ARG A 269 -5.04 -12.36 -20.18
N LEU A 270 -4.25 -12.12 -19.15
CA LEU A 270 -3.04 -11.31 -19.19
C LEU A 270 -1.84 -12.05 -18.61
N ASN A 271 -0.65 -11.60 -19.00
CA ASN A 271 0.59 -12.08 -18.39
C ASN A 271 0.56 -11.83 -16.86
N PRO A 272 0.97 -12.79 -16.01
CA PRO A 272 0.98 -12.63 -14.56
C PRO A 272 1.72 -11.37 -14.06
N THR A 273 2.74 -10.91 -14.77
CA THR A 273 3.42 -9.64 -14.46
C THR A 273 2.45 -8.46 -14.46
N LEU A 274 1.57 -8.38 -15.46
CA LEU A 274 0.57 -7.31 -15.58
C LEU A 274 -0.46 -7.43 -14.47
N CYS A 275 -0.83 -8.65 -14.10
CA CYS A 275 -1.75 -8.90 -13.01
C CYS A 275 -1.19 -8.55 -11.62
N PHE A 276 0.09 -8.25 -11.49
CA PHE A 276 0.64 -7.70 -10.24
C PHE A 276 0.41 -6.19 -10.13
N PHE A 277 0.13 -5.50 -11.23
CA PHE A 277 -0.26 -4.09 -11.21
C PHE A 277 -1.76 -3.93 -10.95
N PRO A 278 -2.16 -3.20 -9.91
CA PRO A 278 -3.58 -2.93 -9.66
C PRO A 278 -4.34 -2.34 -10.85
N GLN A 279 -3.67 -1.56 -11.72
CA GLN A 279 -4.29 -0.99 -12.91
C GLN A 279 -4.98 -2.03 -13.82
N HIS A 280 -4.52 -3.29 -13.80
CA HIS A 280 -5.06 -4.38 -14.61
C HIS A 280 -6.07 -5.26 -13.86
N LEU A 281 -6.24 -5.03 -12.56
CA LEU A 281 -7.07 -5.84 -11.68
C LEU A 281 -8.34 -5.14 -11.20
N ILE A 282 -8.26 -3.84 -10.92
CA ILE A 282 -9.30 -3.10 -10.20
C ILE A 282 -10.69 -3.30 -10.83
N ALA A 283 -10.79 -3.22 -12.16
CA ALA A 283 -12.06 -3.40 -12.88
C ALA A 283 -12.69 -4.80 -12.72
N SER A 284 -11.93 -5.79 -12.24
CA SER A 284 -12.41 -7.15 -11.98
C SER A 284 -12.63 -7.46 -10.50
N VAL A 285 -12.28 -6.55 -9.59
CA VAL A 285 -12.52 -6.70 -8.16
C VAL A 285 -14.02 -6.54 -7.90
N LYS A 286 -14.64 -7.54 -7.29
CA LYS A 286 -16.09 -7.55 -7.03
C LYS A 286 -16.46 -6.85 -5.74
N THR A 287 -15.57 -6.90 -4.76
CA THR A 287 -15.76 -6.28 -3.46
C THR A 287 -15.58 -4.76 -3.56
N PRO A 288 -16.43 -3.94 -2.90
CA PRO A 288 -16.28 -2.49 -2.96
C PRO A 288 -14.87 -2.03 -2.55
N LEU A 289 -14.17 -1.43 -3.51
CA LEU A 289 -12.78 -1.01 -3.40
C LEU A 289 -12.70 0.52 -3.51
N PHE A 290 -12.16 1.15 -2.47
CA PHE A 290 -11.81 2.56 -2.46
C PHE A 290 -10.33 2.71 -2.79
N LEU A 291 -10.00 3.68 -3.64
CA LEU A 291 -8.64 3.95 -4.07
C LEU A 291 -8.25 5.36 -3.64
N VAL A 292 -7.16 5.47 -2.89
CA VAL A 292 -6.50 6.74 -2.57
C VAL A 292 -5.13 6.69 -3.21
N ASN A 293 -4.84 7.60 -4.14
CA ASN A 293 -3.52 7.68 -4.74
C ASN A 293 -3.19 9.14 -5.00
N ALA A 294 -1.94 9.52 -4.73
CA ALA A 294 -1.45 10.82 -5.14
C ALA A 294 -1.42 10.91 -6.67
N ALA A 295 -1.80 12.07 -7.20
CA ALA A 295 -1.70 12.39 -8.62
C ALA A 295 -0.26 12.18 -9.14
N TYR A 296 0.72 12.58 -8.33
CA TYR A 296 2.14 12.46 -8.59
C TYR A 296 2.77 11.65 -7.45
N ASP A 297 2.63 10.33 -7.50
CA ASP A 297 3.22 9.46 -6.48
C ASP A 297 4.76 9.57 -6.51
N THR A 298 5.32 10.10 -5.42
CA THR A 298 6.76 10.37 -5.31
C THR A 298 7.58 9.11 -5.51
N TRP A 299 7.11 7.97 -5.00
CA TRP A 299 7.83 6.70 -5.14
C TRP A 299 7.81 6.23 -6.59
N GLN A 300 6.68 6.27 -7.28
CA GLN A 300 6.62 5.89 -8.70
C GLN A 300 7.52 6.79 -9.56
N ILE A 301 7.53 8.10 -9.30
CA ILE A 301 8.41 9.03 -10.01
C ILE A 301 9.88 8.67 -9.80
N GLN A 302 10.30 8.49 -8.56
CA GLN A 302 11.72 8.24 -8.21
C GLN A 302 12.19 6.82 -8.55
N ALA A 303 11.35 5.81 -8.35
CA ALA A 303 11.74 4.41 -8.49
C ALA A 303 11.51 3.87 -9.91
N SER A 304 10.60 4.47 -10.68
CA SER A 304 10.24 4.01 -12.02
C SER A 304 10.45 5.07 -13.09
N LEU A 305 9.73 6.19 -13.03
CA LEU A 305 9.63 7.12 -14.16
C LEU A 305 10.93 7.85 -14.44
N ALA A 306 11.61 8.32 -13.40
CA ALA A 306 12.81 9.13 -13.47
C ALA A 306 13.84 8.64 -12.44
N SER A 307 14.06 7.32 -12.41
CA SER A 307 15.12 6.74 -11.58
C SER A 307 16.51 7.23 -12.02
N PRO A 308 17.54 7.17 -11.15
CA PRO A 308 18.90 7.57 -11.53
C PRO A 308 19.45 6.81 -12.75
N THR A 309 18.95 5.59 -13.01
CA THR A 309 19.31 4.83 -14.22
C THR A 309 18.57 5.32 -15.47
N ALA A 310 17.34 5.82 -15.33
CA ALA A 310 16.56 6.38 -16.42
C ALA A 310 16.93 7.83 -16.73
N ASP A 311 17.40 8.60 -15.74
CA ASP A 311 17.85 9.99 -15.86
C ASP A 311 19.34 10.14 -15.48
N PRO A 312 20.27 9.61 -16.29
CA PRO A 312 21.70 9.65 -15.96
C PRO A 312 22.28 11.07 -15.94
N ASN A 313 21.62 12.03 -16.60
CA ASN A 313 22.05 13.42 -16.66
C ASN A 313 21.45 14.29 -15.54
N GLY A 314 20.60 13.74 -14.68
CA GLY A 314 20.01 14.44 -13.54
C GLY A 314 19.01 15.54 -13.91
N LEU A 315 18.44 15.51 -15.11
CA LEU A 315 17.47 16.52 -15.57
C LEU A 315 16.19 16.52 -14.71
N TRP A 316 15.83 15.38 -14.16
CA TRP A 316 14.65 15.15 -13.33
C TRP A 316 14.93 15.25 -11.83
N HIS A 317 16.19 15.41 -11.40
CA HIS A 317 16.57 15.35 -9.99
C HIS A 317 15.73 16.28 -9.09
N GLU A 318 15.62 17.56 -9.45
CA GLU A 318 14.83 18.54 -8.68
C GLU A 318 13.32 18.26 -8.76
N CYS A 319 12.83 17.90 -9.94
CA CYS A 319 11.42 17.56 -10.19
C CYS A 319 10.96 16.34 -9.38
N THR A 320 11.80 15.31 -9.26
CA THR A 320 11.50 14.10 -8.50
C THR A 320 11.44 14.32 -6.99
N LYS A 321 12.13 15.35 -6.47
CA LYS A 321 12.07 15.74 -5.07
C LYS A 321 10.88 16.64 -4.78
N ASN A 322 10.59 17.57 -5.69
CA ASN A 322 9.49 18.50 -5.55
C ASN A 322 8.88 18.80 -6.91
N HIS A 323 7.63 18.38 -7.12
CA HIS A 323 6.93 18.58 -8.38
C HIS A 323 6.74 20.07 -8.75
N ALA A 324 6.78 20.98 -7.77
CA ALA A 324 6.76 22.42 -8.02
C ALA A 324 8.06 22.95 -8.68
N ARG A 325 9.15 22.15 -8.68
CA ARG A 325 10.42 22.45 -9.36
C ARG A 325 10.52 21.83 -10.75
N CYS A 326 9.49 21.12 -11.22
CA CYS A 326 9.48 20.55 -12.57
C CYS A 326 9.40 21.65 -13.64
N ALA A 327 10.19 21.52 -14.69
CA ALA A 327 10.04 22.30 -15.91
C ALA A 327 8.71 21.95 -16.61
N ALA A 328 8.21 22.85 -17.45
CA ALA A 328 6.93 22.65 -18.16
C ALA A 328 6.88 21.33 -18.95
N TRP A 329 7.98 20.96 -19.62
CA TRP A 329 8.05 19.70 -20.37
C TRP A 329 8.02 18.44 -19.48
N GLN A 330 8.57 18.52 -18.26
CA GLN A 330 8.51 17.43 -17.27
C GLN A 330 7.10 17.28 -16.73
N MET A 331 6.43 18.40 -16.45
CA MET A 331 5.02 18.38 -16.05
C MET A 331 4.13 17.82 -17.16
N ASN A 332 4.36 18.19 -18.42
CA ASN A 332 3.61 17.63 -19.55
C ASN A 332 3.78 16.10 -19.65
N PHE A 333 4.99 15.59 -19.42
CA PHE A 333 5.24 14.15 -19.36
C PHE A 333 4.45 13.49 -18.20
N LEU A 334 4.54 14.03 -16.99
CA LEU A 334 3.79 13.50 -15.83
C LEU A 334 2.26 13.62 -16.00
N GLN A 335 1.78 14.62 -16.75
CA GLN A 335 0.36 14.80 -17.05
C GLN A 335 -0.16 13.80 -18.08
N GLY A 336 0.68 13.32 -19.00
CA GLY A 336 0.37 12.16 -19.85
C GLY A 336 0.09 10.89 -19.03
N ASP A 337 0.84 10.71 -17.95
CA ASP A 337 0.61 9.61 -17.00
C ASP A 337 -0.66 9.84 -16.16
N LEU A 338 -0.97 11.09 -15.79
CA LEU A 338 -2.23 11.42 -15.11
C LEU A 338 -3.47 11.14 -15.97
N THR A 339 -3.38 11.36 -17.28
CA THR A 339 -4.48 10.98 -18.19
C THR A 339 -4.68 9.48 -18.19
N SER A 340 -3.60 8.70 -18.05
CA SER A 340 -3.67 7.25 -17.85
C SER A 340 -4.27 6.88 -16.50
N PHE A 341 -3.90 7.55 -15.40
CA PHE A 341 -4.55 7.39 -14.09
C PHE A 341 -6.06 7.67 -14.16
N VAL A 342 -6.46 8.82 -14.69
CA VAL A 342 -7.87 9.21 -14.84
C VAL A 342 -8.63 8.22 -15.72
N SER A 343 -8.00 7.72 -16.78
CA SER A 343 -8.59 6.66 -17.62
C SER A 343 -8.81 5.37 -16.84
N VAL A 344 -7.88 4.97 -15.98
CA VAL A 344 -8.05 3.82 -15.08
C VAL A 344 -9.21 4.07 -14.10
N PHE A 345 -9.34 5.28 -13.55
CA PHE A 345 -10.48 5.63 -12.68
C PHE A 345 -11.82 5.68 -13.43
N MET A 346 -11.85 6.18 -14.67
CA MET A 346 -13.07 6.20 -15.50
C MET A 346 -13.55 4.79 -15.86
N LEU A 347 -12.64 3.82 -16.02
CA LEU A 347 -13.00 2.40 -16.19
C LEU A 347 -13.61 1.76 -14.94
N CYS A 348 -13.50 2.41 -13.77
CA CYS A 348 -13.99 1.90 -12.49
C CYS A 348 -15.32 2.55 -12.04
N VAL A 349 -15.82 3.53 -12.79
CA VAL A 349 -17.16 4.09 -12.58
C VAL A 349 -18.14 3.18 -13.34
N PRO A 350 -19.13 2.56 -12.68
CA PRO A 350 -20.20 1.88 -13.40
C PRO A 350 -20.85 2.88 -14.37
N ASN A 351 -21.10 2.47 -15.62
CA ASN A 351 -22.12 3.16 -16.40
C ASN A 351 -23.43 2.98 -15.62
N ASP A 352 -23.85 4.01 -14.89
CA ASP A 352 -25.21 4.09 -14.39
C ASP A 352 -26.11 4.30 -15.62
N ASP A 353 -26.76 3.23 -16.07
CA ASP A 353 -27.97 3.30 -16.89
C ASP A 353 -29.20 3.52 -16.00
#